data_AF-A0AAU5FC42-F1
#
_entry.id   AF-A0AAU5FC42-F1
#
_cell.length_a   1.000
_cell.length_b   1.000
_cell.length_c   1.000
_cell.angle_alpha   90.00
_cell.angle_beta   90.00
_cell.angle_gamma   90.00
#
_symmetry.space_group_name_H-M   'P 1'
#
loop_
_entity.id
_entity.type
_entity.pdbx_description
1 polymer ?
#
loop_
_entity_poly.entity_id
_entity_poly.type
_entity_poly.pdbx_seq_one_letter_code
_entity_poly.pdbx_strand_id
1 'polypeptide(L)'
;MLRRVEQWPVTGSADPRVAGLRVAVARLRRELAGYPGEFPDRAVAEDELAALDAMAVSGAPEVLRLRRSLLLIAGSIGSVSALSVAVKAVREAVDLFGEPRR
;
A
#
# COMPACT_ATOMS: atom_id res chain seq x y z
N MET A 1 -16.54 -18.91 28.54
CA MET A 1 -15.45 -19.59 27.81
C MET A 1 -14.61 -18.53 27.11
N LEU A 2 -13.48 -18.15 27.72
CA LEU A 2 -12.54 -17.17 27.20
C LEU A 2 -11.34 -17.95 26.63
N ARG A 3 -11.14 -17.92 25.31
CA ARG A 3 -9.84 -18.27 24.72
C ARG A 3 -9.34 -17.07 23.95
N ARG A 4 -8.78 -16.14 24.72
CA ARG A 4 -7.96 -15.02 24.25
C ARG A 4 -6.70 -15.66 23.67
N VAL A 5 -6.58 -15.67 22.35
CA VAL A 5 -5.32 -16.01 21.69
C VAL A 5 -4.43 -14.80 21.85
N GLU A 6 -3.65 -14.77 22.93
CA GLU A 6 -2.56 -13.83 23.12
C GLU A 6 -1.51 -14.14 22.06
N GLN A 7 -1.57 -13.43 20.93
CA GLN A 7 -0.49 -13.46 19.94
C GLN A 7 0.65 -12.59 20.45
N TRP A 8 1.57 -13.22 21.17
CA TRP A 8 2.87 -12.65 21.50
C TRP A 8 3.60 -12.25 20.20
N PRO A 9 4.20 -11.06 20.11
CA PRO A 9 4.99 -10.69 18.94
C PRO A 9 6.22 -11.59 18.89
N VAL A 10 6.22 -12.55 17.98
CA VAL A 10 7.42 -13.31 17.60
C VAL A 10 8.46 -12.29 17.15
N THR A 11 9.44 -12.02 18.01
CA THR A 11 10.68 -11.30 17.69
C THR A 11 11.37 -12.07 16.57
N GLY A 12 11.14 -11.64 15.32
CA GLY A 12 11.72 -12.24 14.11
C GLY A 12 10.75 -12.40 12.93
N SER A 13 9.43 -12.26 13.13
CA SER A 13 8.48 -12.29 12.01
C SER A 13 8.21 -10.88 11.49
N ALA A 14 8.46 -10.64 10.21
CA ALA A 14 8.16 -9.36 9.55
C ALA A 14 6.70 -8.94 9.80
N ASP A 15 6.45 -7.65 10.04
CA ASP A 15 5.10 -7.13 10.27
C ASP A 15 4.18 -7.56 9.10
N PRO A 16 3.09 -8.32 9.34
CA PRO A 16 2.22 -8.79 8.27
C PRO A 16 1.57 -7.64 7.49
N ARG A 17 1.43 -6.46 8.10
CA ARG A 17 0.94 -5.25 7.42
C ARG A 17 1.93 -4.76 6.36
N VAL A 18 3.23 -4.86 6.65
CA VAL A 18 4.30 -4.56 5.68
C VAL A 18 4.25 -5.54 4.52
N ALA A 19 4.11 -6.84 4.78
CA ALA A 19 3.99 -7.84 3.73
C ALA A 19 2.76 -7.61 2.84
N GLY A 20 1.59 -7.34 3.45
CA GLY A 20 0.36 -7.05 2.73
C GLY A 20 0.47 -5.79 1.85
N LEU A 21 1.08 -4.73 2.38
CA LEU A 21 1.31 -3.49 1.63
C LEU A 21 2.21 -3.72 0.42
N ARG A 22 3.30 -4.46 0.58
CA ARG A 22 4.22 -4.77 -0.52
C ARG A 22 3.56 -5.60 -1.62
N VAL A 23 2.71 -6.55 -1.25
CA VAL A 23 1.93 -7.34 -2.23
C VAL A 23 0.97 -6.43 -3.01
N ALA A 24 0.25 -5.54 -2.33
CA ALA A 24 -0.66 -4.59 -2.98
C ALA A 24 0.09 -3.63 -3.93
N VAL A 25 1.22 -3.09 -3.51
CA VAL A 25 2.07 -2.20 -4.34
C VAL A 25 2.62 -2.95 -5.55
N ALA A 26 3.16 -4.16 -5.37
CA ALA A 26 3.68 -4.96 -6.46
C ALA A 26 2.59 -5.29 -7.50
N ARG A 27 1.37 -5.56 -7.05
CA ARG A 27 0.22 -5.77 -7.93
C ARG A 27 -0.12 -4.52 -8.72
N LEU A 28 -0.26 -3.36 -8.07
CA LEU A 28 -0.56 -2.10 -8.76
C LEU A 28 0.52 -1.74 -9.78
N ARG A 29 1.81 -1.94 -9.45
CA ARG A 29 2.91 -1.72 -10.40
C ARG A 29 2.80 -2.63 -11.63
N ARG A 30 2.42 -3.89 -11.47
CA ARG A 30 2.20 -4.82 -12.60
C ARG A 30 1.02 -4.39 -13.47
N GLU A 31 -0.11 -4.04 -12.85
CA GLU A 31 -1.29 -3.57 -13.59
C GLU A 31 -0.99 -2.26 -14.33
N LEU A 32 -0.24 -1.35 -13.70
CA LEU A 32 0.19 -0.09 -14.31
C LEU A 32 1.19 -0.30 -15.46
N ALA A 33 2.15 -1.23 -15.32
CA ALA A 33 3.10 -1.55 -16.40
C ALA A 33 2.39 -2.18 -17.62
N GLY A 34 1.33 -2.97 -17.39
CA GLY A 34 0.52 -3.59 -18.43
C GLY A 34 -0.60 -2.70 -18.98
N TYR A 35 -0.85 -1.53 -18.40
CA TYR A 35 -1.90 -0.64 -18.86
C TYR A 35 -1.45 0.12 -20.12
N PRO A 36 -2.13 -0.04 -21.26
CA PRO A 36 -1.72 0.57 -22.53
C PRO A 36 -2.13 2.05 -22.64
N GLY A 37 -3.00 2.54 -21.76
CA GLY A 37 -3.46 3.92 -21.79
C GLY A 37 -2.41 4.88 -21.24
N GLU A 38 -2.21 5.99 -21.92
CA GLU A 38 -1.39 7.09 -21.40
C GLU A 38 -2.24 7.98 -20.50
N PHE A 39 -1.66 8.40 -19.38
CA PHE A 39 -2.25 9.43 -18.52
C PHE A 39 -1.14 10.38 -18.04
N PRO A 40 -1.45 11.68 -17.85
CA PRO A 40 -0.43 12.74 -17.72
C PRO A 40 0.56 12.51 -16.58
N ASP A 41 0.09 11.94 -15.48
CA ASP A 41 0.86 11.82 -14.25
C ASP A 41 1.35 10.37 -13.98
N ARG A 42 1.50 9.56 -15.03
CA ARG A 42 1.96 8.17 -14.89
C ARG A 42 3.29 8.05 -14.16
N ALA A 43 4.29 8.85 -14.54
CA ALA A 43 5.59 8.83 -13.89
C ALA A 43 5.50 9.16 -12.39
N VAL A 44 4.64 10.13 -12.03
CA VAL A 44 4.39 10.50 -10.63
C VAL A 44 3.79 9.32 -9.85
N ALA A 45 2.83 8.62 -10.44
CA ALA A 45 2.25 7.43 -9.81
C ALA A 45 3.28 6.31 -9.60
N GLU A 46 4.17 6.09 -10.57
CA GLU A 46 5.24 5.08 -10.48
C GLU A 46 6.29 5.43 -9.41
N ASP A 47 6.71 6.70 -9.35
CA ASP A 47 7.66 7.20 -8.35
C ASP A 47 7.09 7.09 -6.92
N GLU A 48 5.82 7.48 -6.73
CA GLU A 48 5.17 7.36 -5.43
C GLU A 48 4.97 5.89 -5.03
N LEU A 49 4.71 4.99 -5.96
CA LEU A 49 4.66 3.53 -5.68
C LEU A 49 6.03 2.99 -5.26
N ALA A 50 7.11 3.47 -5.86
CA ALA A 50 8.47 3.12 -5.46
C ALA A 50 8.80 3.65 -4.05
N ALA A 51 8.39 4.88 -3.73
CA ALA A 51 8.52 5.46 -2.39
C ALA A 51 7.74 4.66 -1.35
N LEU A 52 6.53 4.19 -1.70
CA LEU A 52 5.67 3.39 -0.82
C LEU A 52 6.31 2.02 -0.50
N ASP A 53 6.86 1.34 -1.49
CA ASP A 53 7.61 0.08 -1.28
C ASP A 53 8.87 0.31 -0.43
N ALA A 54 9.62 1.39 -0.69
CA ALA A 54 10.81 1.73 0.10
C ALA A 54 10.47 1.99 1.58
N MET A 55 9.37 2.73 1.85
CA MET A 55 8.87 2.94 3.20
C MET A 55 8.47 1.63 3.87
N ALA A 56 7.78 0.73 3.15
CA ALA A 56 7.40 -0.56 3.67
C ALA A 56 8.63 -1.43 4.01
N VAL A 57 9.65 -1.44 3.14
CA VAL A 57 10.91 -2.18 3.37
C VAL A 57 11.69 -1.65 4.57
N SER A 58 11.63 -0.34 4.86
CA SER A 58 12.31 0.27 6.00
C SER A 58 11.78 -0.18 7.37
N GLY A 59 10.61 -0.82 7.42
CA GLY A 59 10.06 -1.46 8.62
C GLY A 59 9.36 -0.52 9.62
N ALA A 60 9.42 0.81 9.43
CA ALA A 60 8.72 1.80 10.26
C ALA A 60 8.05 2.89 9.39
N PRO A 61 7.07 2.55 8.54
CA PRO A 61 6.43 3.53 7.70
C PRO A 61 5.55 4.51 8.51
N GLU A 62 5.75 5.81 8.30
CA GLU A 62 4.93 6.86 8.92
C GLU A 62 3.53 6.90 8.28
N VAL A 63 2.48 6.77 9.10
CA VAL A 63 1.07 6.71 8.63
C VAL A 63 0.69 7.92 7.79
N LEU A 64 1.10 9.13 8.22
CA LEU A 64 0.82 10.36 7.47
C LEU A 64 1.50 10.36 6.10
N ARG A 65 2.72 9.82 6.02
CA ARG A 65 3.49 9.74 4.78
C ARG A 65 2.90 8.71 3.82
N LEU A 66 2.52 7.53 4.33
CA LEU A 66 1.79 6.52 3.55
C LEU A 66 0.49 7.09 2.94
N ARG A 67 -0.30 7.79 3.75
CA ARG A 67 -1.55 8.42 3.30
C ARG A 67 -1.30 9.50 2.26
N ARG A 68 -0.25 10.30 2.42
CA ARG A 68 0.13 11.32 1.44
C ARG A 68 0.50 10.69 0.09
N SER A 69 1.38 9.69 0.07
CA SER A 69 1.74 8.99 -1.17
C SER A 69 0.54 8.32 -1.82
N LEU A 70 -0.37 7.73 -1.04
CA LEU A 70 -1.62 7.17 -1.56
C LEU A 70 -2.50 8.23 -2.24
N LEU A 71 -2.63 9.42 -1.67
CA LEU A 71 -3.38 10.51 -2.26
C LEU A 71 -2.76 10.99 -3.58
N LEU A 72 -1.43 11.05 -3.66
CA LEU A 72 -0.72 11.39 -4.89
C LEU A 72 -0.94 10.32 -5.97
N ILE A 73 -0.79 9.04 -5.63
CA ILE A 73 -1.08 7.92 -6.54
C ILE A 73 -2.52 7.98 -7.06
N ALA A 74 -3.50 8.18 -6.17
CA ALA A 74 -4.91 8.26 -6.55
C ALA A 74 -5.23 9.47 -7.44
N GLY A 75 -4.61 10.63 -7.15
CA GLY A 75 -4.74 11.83 -7.97
C GLY A 75 -4.10 11.67 -9.35
N SER A 76 -2.93 11.05 -9.42
CA SER A 76 -2.18 10.82 -10.65
C SER A 76 -2.81 9.76 -11.55
N ILE A 77 -3.36 8.68 -10.98
CA ILE A 77 -4.09 7.66 -11.74
C ILE A 77 -5.48 8.16 -12.16
N GLY A 78 -6.13 9.01 -11.34
CA GLY A 78 -7.47 9.51 -11.59
C GLY A 78 -8.55 8.41 -11.62
N SER A 79 -9.60 8.63 -12.40
CA SER A 79 -10.77 7.72 -12.49
C SER A 79 -10.55 6.51 -13.44
N VAL A 80 -9.32 6.01 -13.58
CA VAL A 80 -9.03 4.86 -14.46
C VAL A 80 -9.61 3.59 -13.83
N SER A 81 -10.81 3.20 -14.28
CA SER A 81 -11.55 2.05 -13.75
C SER A 81 -10.75 0.75 -13.79
N ALA A 82 -9.88 0.57 -14.80
CA ALA A 82 -9.02 -0.60 -14.94
C ALA A 82 -8.02 -0.78 -13.77
N LEU A 83 -7.62 0.31 -13.11
CA LEU A 83 -6.66 0.31 -11.99
C LEU A 83 -7.35 0.43 -10.63
N SER A 84 -8.67 0.68 -10.61
CA SER A 84 -9.43 0.97 -9.39
C SER A 84 -9.35 -0.13 -8.33
N VAL A 85 -9.32 -1.40 -8.75
CA VAL A 85 -9.25 -2.55 -7.85
C VAL A 85 -7.89 -2.62 -7.16
N ALA A 86 -6.78 -2.45 -7.90
CA ALA A 86 -5.45 -2.46 -7.29
C ALA A 86 -5.19 -1.21 -6.43
N VAL A 87 -5.66 -0.03 -6.84
CA VAL A 87 -5.60 1.18 -6.01
C VAL A 87 -6.36 1.00 -4.70
N LYS A 88 -7.55 0.39 -4.74
CA LYS A 88 -8.33 0.08 -3.54
C LYS A 88 -7.58 -0.87 -2.60
N ALA A 89 -6.92 -1.90 -3.12
CA ALA A 89 -6.12 -2.83 -2.31
C ALA A 89 -4.95 -2.13 -1.61
N VAL A 90 -4.27 -1.19 -2.28
CA VAL A 90 -3.20 -0.38 -1.65
C VAL A 90 -3.78 0.51 -0.54
N ARG A 91 -4.95 1.12 -0.77
CA ARG A 91 -5.64 1.91 0.26
C ARG A 91 -5.96 1.08 1.51
N GLU A 92 -6.59 -0.08 1.33
CA GLU A 92 -6.92 -0.99 2.44
C GLU A 92 -5.66 -1.40 3.22
N ALA A 93 -4.56 -1.68 2.52
CA ALA A 93 -3.29 -2.02 3.17
C ALA A 93 -2.68 -0.84 3.97
N VAL A 94 -2.79 0.39 3.46
CA VAL A 94 -2.35 1.61 4.19
C VAL A 94 -3.22 1.86 5.43
N ASP A 95 -4.53 1.62 5.34
CA ASP A 95 -5.46 1.84 6.46
C ASP A 95 -5.15 0.96 7.68
N LEU A 96 -4.60 -0.25 7.48
CA LEU A 96 -4.12 -1.14 8.56
C LEU A 96 -2.99 -0.56 9.42
N PHE A 97 -2.28 0.48 8.96
CA PHE A 97 -1.27 1.17 9.75
C PHE A 97 -1.89 2.25 10.66
N GLY A 98 -3.09 2.72 10.35
CA GLY A 98 -3.81 3.76 11.11
C GLY A 98 -4.86 3.23 12.08
N GLU A 99 -5.21 1.94 12.01
CA GLU A 99 -6.14 1.33 12.98
C GLU A 99 -5.45 1.11 14.34
N PRO A 100 -6.01 1.61 15.46
CA PRO A 100 -5.52 1.24 16.77
C PRO A 100 -5.69 -0.27 16.95
N ARG A 101 -4.60 -0.97 17.36
CA ARG A 101 -4.65 -2.39 17.74
C ARG A 101 -5.72 -2.56 18.83
N ARG A 102 -6.90 -3.06 18.48
CA ARG A 102 -7.96 -3.44 19.42
C ARG A 102 -7.72 -4.84 19.97
#